data_AF-A0A9D9MM43-F1
#
_entry.id   AF-A0A9D9MM43-F1
#
_cell.length_a   1.000
_cell.length_b   1.000
_cell.length_c   1.000
_cell.angle_alpha   90.00
_cell.angle_beta   90.00
_cell.angle_gamma   90.00
#
_symmetry.space_group_name_H-M   'P 1'
#
loop_
_entity.id
_entity.type
_entity.pdbx_description
1 polymer ?
#
loop_
_entity_poly.entity_id
_entity_poly.type
_entity_poly.pdbx_seq_one_letter_code
_entity_poly.pdbx_strand_id
1 'polypeptide(L)'
;MEELNEVNEGQVIEKRPKFLLVISILSFVNLGLSVLTSFFGAISGKPSPDELEAAKLQFANSQEQLETLAQSEKVDMSYWSEVLTKMEIMSDNMYANFSMYNTLILLVSIFALVAVYLMFTGKKLGFHFYIAYCFLYVVQSYFFTAPNDVPTFVIVLNILYGGIWVYLYSRNLKWMK
;
A
#
# COMPACT_ATOMS: atom_id res chain seq x y z
N MET A 1 5.97 6.06 -64.75
CA MET A 1 4.91 5.97 -63.72
C MET A 1 5.30 4.84 -62.80
N GLU A 2 6.37 5.10 -62.07
CA GLU A 2 7.05 4.21 -61.15
C GLU A 2 7.35 5.13 -59.97
N GLU A 3 7.26 4.62 -58.74
CA GLU A 3 7.13 5.36 -57.48
C GLU A 3 5.71 5.78 -57.15
N LEU A 4 4.99 4.93 -56.41
CA LEU A 4 4.06 5.29 -55.33
C LEU A 4 3.64 4.02 -54.55
N ASN A 5 4.60 3.12 -54.30
CA ASN A 5 4.45 2.09 -53.27
C ASN A 5 5.11 2.60 -51.99
N GLU A 6 4.54 3.66 -51.41
CA GLU A 6 4.81 3.99 -50.02
C GLU A 6 4.14 2.93 -49.15
N VAL A 7 4.94 1.96 -48.71
CA VAL A 7 4.61 1.02 -47.67
C VAL A 7 4.35 1.84 -46.40
N ASN A 8 3.09 2.13 -46.14
CA ASN A 8 2.65 2.57 -44.83
C ASN A 8 2.77 1.35 -43.91
N GLU A 9 3.96 1.14 -43.36
CA GLU A 9 4.23 0.17 -42.29
C GLU A 9 3.37 0.59 -41.09
N GLY A 10 2.10 0.14 -41.11
CA GLY A 10 1.18 0.31 -40.01
C GLY A 10 1.82 -0.29 -38.78
N GLN A 11 2.27 0.57 -37.86
CA GLN A 11 2.68 0.14 -36.53
C GLN A 11 1.57 -0.74 -35.98
N VAL A 12 1.82 -2.04 -35.88
CA VAL A 12 0.88 -2.98 -35.28
C VAL A 12 0.73 -2.54 -33.83
N ILE A 13 -0.35 -1.83 -33.52
CA ILE A 13 -0.68 -1.43 -32.16
C ILE A 13 -1.02 -2.73 -31.43
N GLU A 14 -0.02 -3.28 -30.74
CA GLU A 14 -0.18 -4.53 -30.00
C GLU A 14 -1.25 -4.33 -28.92
N LYS A 15 -2.35 -5.06 -29.03
CA LYS A 15 -3.49 -4.93 -28.12
C LYS A 15 -3.04 -5.22 -26.69
N ARG A 16 -3.45 -4.38 -25.74
CA ARG A 16 -3.12 -4.55 -24.33
C ARG A 16 -3.48 -5.97 -23.84
N PRO A 17 -2.57 -6.65 -23.13
CA PRO A 17 -2.87 -7.92 -22.49
C PRO A 17 -4.04 -7.78 -21.51
N LYS A 18 -5.01 -8.70 -21.59
CA LYS A 18 -6.15 -8.74 -20.65
C LYS A 18 -5.69 -8.87 -19.20
N PHE A 19 -4.62 -9.63 -18.97
CA PHE A 19 -4.02 -9.79 -17.64
C PHE A 19 -3.53 -8.46 -17.07
N LEU A 20 -2.80 -7.66 -17.85
CA LEU A 20 -2.37 -6.31 -17.48
C LEU A 20 -3.56 -5.40 -17.15
N LEU A 21 -4.64 -5.48 -17.93
CA LEU A 21 -5.86 -4.72 -17.69
C LEU A 21 -6.45 -5.04 -16.31
N VAL A 22 -6.61 -6.32 -15.97
CA VAL A 22 -7.20 -6.75 -14.69
C VAL A 22 -6.36 -6.27 -13.51
N ILE A 23 -5.05 -6.54 -13.51
CA ILE A 23 -4.17 -6.14 -12.39
C ILE A 23 -4.08 -4.61 -12.25
N SER A 24 -4.19 -3.86 -13.35
CA SER A 24 -4.25 -2.39 -13.30
C SER A 24 -5.55 -1.89 -12.70
N ILE A 25 -6.70 -2.48 -13.05
CA ILE A 25 -8.00 -2.12 -12.45
C ILE A 25 -7.98 -2.38 -10.95
N LEU A 26 -7.51 -3.55 -10.52
CA LEU A 26 -7.42 -3.88 -9.09
C LEU A 26 -6.50 -2.89 -8.35
N SER A 27 -5.38 -2.52 -8.96
CA SER A 27 -4.48 -1.50 -8.38
C SER A 27 -5.13 -0.12 -8.33
N PHE A 28 -5.86 0.29 -9.37
CA PHE A 28 -6.57 1.58 -9.37
C PHE A 28 -7.67 1.64 -8.31
N VAL A 29 -8.40 0.55 -8.07
CA VAL A 29 -9.43 0.50 -7.02
C VAL A 29 -8.77 0.63 -5.64
N ASN A 30 -7.73 -0.15 -5.37
CA ASN A 30 -7.05 -0.13 -4.08
C ASN A 30 -6.36 1.22 -3.79
N LEU A 31 -5.61 1.73 -4.76
CA LEU A 31 -4.89 3.01 -4.64
C LEU A 31 -5.85 4.20 -4.69
N GLY A 32 -6.92 4.12 -5.48
CA GLY A 32 -7.97 5.13 -5.54
C GLY A 32 -8.68 5.28 -4.20
N LEU A 33 -9.01 4.16 -3.54
CA LEU A 33 -9.55 4.19 -2.18
C LEU A 33 -8.55 4.83 -1.20
N SER A 34 -7.28 4.44 -1.27
CA SER A 34 -6.22 4.99 -0.41
C SER A 34 -6.04 6.51 -0.59
N VAL A 35 -6.10 7.00 -1.83
CA VAL A 35 -6.08 8.44 -2.13
C VAL A 35 -7.31 9.12 -1.55
N LEU A 36 -8.50 8.57 -1.72
CA LEU A 36 -9.74 9.16 -1.21
C LEU A 36 -9.70 9.25 0.32
N THR A 37 -9.39 8.15 1.02
CA THR A 37 -9.36 8.13 2.48
C THR A 37 -8.29 9.06 3.04
N SER A 38 -7.10 9.10 2.43
CA SER A 38 -6.00 9.97 2.89
C SER A 38 -6.25 11.43 2.55
N PHE A 39 -6.90 11.73 1.43
CA PHE A 39 -7.32 13.08 1.09
C PHE A 39 -8.31 13.60 2.13
N PHE A 40 -9.37 12.84 2.41
CA PHE A 40 -10.33 13.20 3.46
C PHE A 40 -9.65 13.26 4.83
N GLY A 41 -8.75 12.34 5.17
CA GLY A 41 -7.99 12.39 6.42
C GLY A 41 -7.03 13.58 6.51
N ALA A 42 -6.50 14.08 5.40
CA ALA A 42 -5.60 15.23 5.40
C ALA A 42 -6.36 16.57 5.58
N ILE A 43 -7.57 16.67 5.01
CA ILE A 43 -8.41 17.88 5.12
C ILE A 43 -9.36 17.84 6.32
N SER A 44 -9.66 16.65 6.83
CA SER A 44 -10.39 16.47 8.09
C SER A 44 -9.42 16.65 9.25
N GLY A 45 -9.92 17.19 10.36
CA GLY A 45 -9.13 17.29 11.58
C GLY A 45 -8.80 15.91 12.16
N LYS A 46 -7.85 15.90 13.11
CA LYS A 46 -7.59 14.73 13.96
C LYS A 46 -8.92 14.24 14.58
N PRO A 47 -9.11 12.92 14.77
CA PRO A 47 -10.24 12.39 15.51
C PRO A 47 -10.44 13.08 16.86
N SER A 48 -11.70 13.16 17.28
CA SER A 48 -12.10 13.73 18.57
C SER A 48 -11.53 12.95 19.76
N PRO A 49 -11.44 13.56 20.96
CA PRO A 49 -11.03 12.87 22.17
C PRO A 49 -11.81 11.58 22.44
N ASP A 50 -13.13 11.62 22.24
CA ASP A 50 -14.02 10.48 22.46
C ASP A 50 -13.73 9.34 21.47
N GLU A 51 -13.44 9.66 20.21
CA GLU A 51 -13.03 8.65 19.20
C GLU A 51 -11.67 8.03 19.51
N LEU A 52 -10.72 8.83 20.03
CA LEU A 52 -9.41 8.34 20.45
C LEU A 52 -9.53 7.43 21.68
N GLU A 53 -10.38 7.78 22.64
CA GLU A 53 -10.66 6.95 23.81
C GLU A 53 -11.32 5.62 23.40
N ALA A 54 -12.28 5.66 22.48
CA ALA A 54 -12.90 4.45 21.93
C ALA A 54 -11.87 3.53 21.23
N ALA A 55 -10.93 4.11 20.46
CA ALA A 55 -9.85 3.35 19.84
C ALA A 55 -8.92 2.70 20.89
N LYS A 56 -8.56 3.42 21.96
CA LYS A 56 -7.76 2.87 23.07
C LYS A 56 -8.47 1.75 23.81
N LEU A 57 -9.77 1.92 24.07
CA LEU A 57 -10.59 0.87 24.68
C LEU A 57 -10.64 -0.38 23.80
N GLN A 58 -10.69 -0.24 22.47
CA GLN A 58 -10.64 -1.36 21.55
C GLN A 58 -9.31 -2.14 21.64
N PHE A 59 -8.17 -1.44 21.76
CA PHE A 59 -6.88 -2.09 21.99
C PHE A 59 -6.84 -2.83 23.33
N ALA A 60 -7.30 -2.20 24.42
CA ALA A 60 -7.37 -2.82 25.73
C ALA A 60 -8.25 -4.09 25.73
N ASN A 61 -9.43 -4.02 25.12
CA ASN A 61 -10.31 -5.19 24.96
C ASN A 61 -9.65 -6.31 24.15
N SER A 62 -8.86 -5.97 23.12
CA SER A 62 -8.14 -6.97 22.30
C SER A 62 -7.01 -7.64 23.09
N GLN A 63 -6.32 -6.89 23.96
CA GLN A 63 -5.31 -7.43 24.86
C GLN A 63 -5.94 -8.37 25.90
N GLU A 64 -7.04 -7.96 26.54
CA GLU A 64 -7.77 -8.79 27.51
C GLU A 64 -8.28 -10.10 26.89
N GLN A 65 -8.82 -10.04 25.67
CA GLN A 65 -9.24 -11.24 24.94
C GLN A 65 -8.07 -12.19 24.68
N LEU A 66 -6.91 -11.64 24.30
CA LEU A 66 -5.72 -12.44 24.06
C LEU A 66 -5.20 -13.10 25.35
N GLU A 67 -5.19 -12.36 26.47
CA GLU A 67 -4.82 -12.91 27.78
C GLU A 67 -5.78 -14.01 28.24
N THR A 68 -7.08 -13.79 28.05
CA THR A 68 -8.11 -14.77 28.37
C THR A 68 -7.90 -16.06 27.56
N LEU A 69 -7.62 -15.94 26.26
CA LEU A 69 -7.32 -17.09 25.40
C LEU A 69 -6.02 -17.79 25.82
N ALA A 70 -4.98 -17.04 26.16
CA ALA A 70 -3.72 -17.60 26.64
C ALA A 70 -3.93 -18.44 27.90
N GLN A 71 -4.76 -17.94 28.83
CA GLN A 71 -5.12 -18.65 30.06
C GLN A 71 -6.00 -19.88 29.80
N SER A 72 -7.02 -19.77 28.95
CA SER A 72 -7.97 -20.85 28.69
C SER A 72 -7.33 -22.00 27.93
N GLU A 73 -6.54 -21.71 26.90
CA GLU A 73 -5.86 -22.70 26.07
C GLU A 73 -4.50 -23.13 26.64
N LYS A 74 -4.02 -22.45 27.69
CA LYS A 74 -2.69 -22.66 28.29
C LYS A 74 -1.56 -22.56 27.26
N VAL A 75 -1.70 -21.61 26.34
CA VAL A 75 -0.74 -21.34 25.27
C VAL A 75 -0.08 -19.98 25.53
N ASP A 76 1.22 -19.91 25.30
CA ASP A 76 1.94 -18.63 25.34
C ASP A 76 1.55 -17.75 24.14
N MET A 77 0.96 -16.59 24.44
CA MET A 77 0.57 -15.57 23.47
C MET A 77 1.41 -14.29 23.58
N SER A 78 2.55 -14.33 24.28
CA SER A 78 3.45 -13.19 24.51
C SER A 78 3.80 -12.44 23.23
N TYR A 79 4.14 -13.15 22.15
CA TYR A 79 4.40 -12.56 20.84
C TYR A 79 3.22 -11.73 20.31
N TRP A 80 2.00 -12.24 20.41
CA TRP A 80 0.81 -11.54 19.93
C TRP A 80 0.44 -10.36 20.82
N SER A 81 0.71 -10.44 22.11
CA SER A 81 0.55 -9.31 23.04
C SER A 81 1.52 -8.18 22.70
N GLU A 82 2.78 -8.53 22.40
CA GLU A 82 3.77 -7.57 21.92
C GLU A 82 3.33 -6.93 20.59
N VAL A 83 2.81 -7.73 19.64
CA VAL A 83 2.28 -7.21 18.37
C VAL A 83 1.14 -6.22 18.61
N LEU A 84 0.18 -6.53 19.48
CA LEU A 84 -0.92 -5.61 19.81
C LEU A 84 -0.42 -4.30 20.43
N THR A 85 0.53 -4.40 21.36
CA THR A 85 1.16 -3.23 22.01
C THR A 85 1.84 -2.33 20.96
N LYS A 86 2.59 -2.93 20.04
CA LYS A 86 3.25 -2.20 18.95
C LYS A 86 2.25 -1.54 17.99
N MET A 87 1.14 -2.21 17.69
CA MET A 87 0.06 -1.65 16.87
C MET A 87 -0.63 -0.45 17.56
N GLU A 88 -0.78 -0.49 18.88
CA GLU A 88 -1.27 0.65 19.68
C GLU A 88 -0.29 1.83 19.60
N ILE A 89 1.02 1.59 19.81
CA ILE A 89 2.06 2.63 19.71
C ILE A 89 2.07 3.26 18.30
N MET A 90 2.01 2.44 17.25
CA MET A 90 1.91 2.93 15.86
C MET A 90 0.68 3.81 15.66
N SER A 91 -0.46 3.43 16.25
CA SER A 91 -1.71 4.18 16.15
C SER A 91 -1.63 5.52 16.89
N ASP A 92 -1.05 5.54 18.09
CA ASP A 92 -0.82 6.77 18.86
C ASP A 92 0.13 7.72 18.11
N ASN A 93 1.21 7.20 17.52
CA ASN A 93 2.13 7.99 16.69
C ASN A 93 1.44 8.54 15.43
N MET A 94 0.59 7.74 14.78
CA MET A 94 -0.24 8.17 13.66
C MET A 94 -1.16 9.32 14.08
N TYR A 95 -1.88 9.19 15.19
CA TYR A 95 -2.80 10.22 15.68
C TYR A 95 -2.09 11.48 16.15
N ALA A 96 -0.89 11.37 16.72
CA ALA A 96 -0.05 12.52 17.08
C ALA A 96 0.40 13.30 15.84
N ASN A 97 0.63 12.62 14.72
CA ASN A 97 1.11 13.20 13.47
C ASN A 97 0.06 13.19 12.35
N PHE A 98 -1.24 13.18 12.71
CA PHE A 98 -2.34 12.79 11.82
C PHE A 98 -2.33 13.48 10.45
N SER A 99 -2.19 14.81 10.41
CA SER A 99 -2.18 15.55 9.15
C SER A 99 -0.96 15.22 8.28
N MET A 100 0.23 15.13 8.89
CA MET A 100 1.46 14.79 8.18
C MET A 100 1.43 13.34 7.69
N TYR A 101 0.90 12.43 8.51
CA TYR A 101 0.73 11.01 8.17
C TYR A 101 -0.18 10.84 6.95
N ASN A 102 -1.39 11.43 6.98
CA ASN A 102 -2.33 11.35 5.86
C ASN A 102 -1.77 12.03 4.60
N THR A 103 -1.04 13.14 4.76
CA THR A 103 -0.38 13.81 3.62
C THR A 103 0.68 12.91 3.00
N LEU A 104 1.51 12.23 3.80
CA LEU A 104 2.51 11.31 3.30
C LEU A 104 1.86 10.16 2.53
N ILE A 105 0.84 9.51 3.10
CA ILE A 105 0.12 8.42 2.43
C ILE A 105 -0.52 8.89 1.13
N LEU A 106 -1.11 10.09 1.12
CA LEU A 106 -1.70 10.67 -0.08
C LEU A 106 -0.64 10.83 -1.19
N LEU A 107 0.52 11.41 -0.88
CA LEU A 107 1.60 11.59 -1.85
C LEU A 107 2.14 10.26 -2.36
N VAL A 108 2.36 9.29 -1.47
CA VAL A 108 2.83 7.94 -1.81
C VAL A 108 1.80 7.21 -2.69
N SER A 109 0.50 7.35 -2.39
CA SER A 109 -0.58 6.73 -3.16
C SER A 109 -0.74 7.37 -4.54
N ILE A 110 -0.60 8.69 -4.66
CA ILE A 110 -0.57 9.39 -5.95
C ILE A 110 0.63 8.92 -6.78
N PHE A 111 1.82 8.82 -6.18
CA PHE A 111 3.01 8.30 -6.84
C PHE A 111 2.77 6.87 -7.38
N ALA A 112 2.14 6.00 -6.58
CA ALA A 112 1.76 4.67 -7.01
C ALA A 112 0.73 4.67 -8.15
N LEU A 113 -0.28 5.55 -8.11
CA LEU A 113 -1.27 5.70 -9.18
C LEU A 113 -0.61 6.12 -10.49
N VAL A 114 0.35 7.05 -10.44
CA VAL A 114 1.14 7.46 -11.62
C VAL A 114 1.93 6.26 -12.16
N ALA A 115 2.58 5.49 -11.30
CA ALA A 115 3.30 4.28 -11.69
C ALA A 115 2.38 3.26 -12.42
N VAL A 116 1.21 2.98 -11.85
CA VAL A 116 0.21 2.08 -12.44
C VAL A 116 -0.35 2.64 -13.74
N TYR A 117 -0.63 3.94 -13.80
CA TYR A 117 -1.10 4.61 -15.02
C TYR A 117 -0.07 4.50 -16.16
N LEU A 118 1.22 4.71 -15.86
CA LEU A 118 2.28 4.53 -16.84
C LEU A 118 2.33 3.08 -17.36
N MET A 119 2.26 2.08 -16.48
CA MET A 119 2.19 0.67 -16.89
C MET A 119 0.94 0.37 -17.71
N PHE A 120 -0.20 0.94 -17.33
CA PHE A 120 -1.46 0.81 -18.07
C PHE A 120 -1.34 1.38 -19.49
N THR A 121 -0.63 2.49 -19.67
CA THR A 121 -0.32 3.07 -21.00
C THR A 121 0.79 2.35 -21.75
N GLY A 122 1.42 1.34 -21.13
CA GLY A 122 2.48 0.53 -21.75
C GLY A 122 3.89 1.09 -21.62
N LYS A 123 4.15 1.99 -20.68
CA LYS A 123 5.50 2.52 -20.43
C LYS A 123 6.23 1.71 -19.37
N LYS A 124 7.40 1.15 -19.68
CA LYS A 124 8.22 0.38 -18.71
C LYS A 124 8.65 1.19 -17.49
N LEU A 125 8.77 2.51 -17.63
CA LEU A 125 9.11 3.41 -16.53
C LEU A 125 8.14 3.26 -15.34
N GLY A 126 6.86 3.00 -15.60
CA GLY A 126 5.86 2.76 -14.57
C GLY A 126 6.19 1.56 -13.67
N PHE A 127 6.82 0.52 -14.23
CA PHE A 127 7.22 -0.66 -13.46
C PHE A 127 8.32 -0.33 -12.46
N HIS A 128 9.30 0.49 -12.84
CA HIS A 128 10.36 0.92 -11.94
C HIS A 128 9.82 1.84 -10.84
N PHE A 129 8.90 2.75 -11.16
CA PHE A 129 8.22 3.56 -10.15
C PHE A 129 7.39 2.70 -9.20
N TYR A 130 6.76 1.65 -9.69
CA TYR A 130 6.00 0.73 -8.85
C TYR A 130 6.90 -0.03 -7.86
N ILE A 131 8.08 -0.48 -8.30
CA ILE A 131 9.08 -1.08 -7.41
C ILE A 131 9.53 -0.08 -6.34
N ALA A 132 9.84 1.17 -6.73
CA ALA A 132 10.20 2.22 -5.79
C ALA A 132 9.07 2.50 -4.78
N TYR A 133 7.83 2.51 -5.23
CA TYR A 133 6.64 2.61 -4.38
C TYR A 133 6.58 1.45 -3.36
N CYS A 134 6.84 0.21 -3.76
CA CYS A 134 6.83 -0.93 -2.83
C CYS A 134 7.84 -0.75 -1.70
N PHE A 135 9.04 -0.23 -1.99
CA PHE A 135 10.02 0.09 -0.95
C PHE A 135 9.57 1.28 -0.09
N LEU A 136 9.07 2.34 -0.72
CA LEU A 136 8.59 3.53 -0.01
C LEU A 136 7.44 3.19 0.94
N TYR A 137 6.55 2.29 0.55
CA TYR A 137 5.44 1.81 1.37
C TYR A 137 5.88 1.07 2.64
N VAL A 138 7.05 0.42 2.60
CA VAL A 138 7.67 -0.19 3.78
C VAL A 138 8.41 0.85 4.61
N VAL A 139 9.17 1.72 3.95
CA VAL A 139 10.02 2.72 4.63
C VAL A 139 9.18 3.78 5.34
N GLN A 140 8.02 4.16 4.80
CA GLN A 140 7.14 5.18 5.40
C GLN A 140 6.68 4.84 6.82
N SER A 141 6.59 3.55 7.20
CA SER A 141 6.21 3.14 8.56
C SER A 141 7.19 3.65 9.61
N TYR A 142 8.44 3.90 9.22
CA TYR A 142 9.50 4.38 10.11
C TYR A 142 9.62 5.91 10.16
N PHE A 143 8.79 6.66 9.43
CA PHE A 143 8.80 8.13 9.51
C PHE A 143 8.24 8.64 10.83
N PHE A 144 7.30 7.91 11.42
CA PHE A 144 6.58 8.31 12.63
C PHE A 144 6.72 7.32 13.78
N THR A 145 7.21 6.10 13.53
CA THR A 145 7.37 5.06 14.55
C THR A 145 8.79 4.51 14.53
N ALA A 146 9.39 4.34 15.71
CA ALA A 146 10.74 3.81 15.82
C ALA A 146 10.80 2.35 15.33
N PRO A 147 11.92 1.89 14.74
CA PRO A 147 12.01 0.53 14.20
C PRO A 147 11.66 -0.59 15.18
N ASN A 148 11.96 -0.43 16.47
CA ASN A 148 11.63 -1.43 17.50
C ASN A 148 10.13 -1.55 17.79
N ASP A 149 9.37 -0.48 17.52
CA ASP A 149 7.94 -0.38 17.78
C ASP A 149 7.08 -0.75 16.57
N VAL A 150 7.70 -1.08 15.43
CA VAL A 150 7.00 -1.60 14.26
C VAL A 150 7.00 -3.13 14.31
N PRO A 151 5.84 -3.80 14.26
CA PRO A 151 5.79 -5.26 14.24
C PRO A 151 6.49 -5.82 12.99
N THR A 152 7.48 -6.70 13.18
CA THR A 152 8.22 -7.34 12.09
C THR A 152 7.28 -8.05 11.10
N PHE A 153 6.21 -8.68 11.60
CA PHE A 153 5.20 -9.34 10.77
C PHE A 153 4.54 -8.40 9.74
N VAL A 154 4.24 -7.15 10.12
CA VAL A 154 3.65 -6.15 9.21
C VAL A 154 4.62 -5.86 8.06
N ILE A 155 5.91 -5.71 8.36
CA ILE A 155 6.95 -5.45 7.36
C ILE A 155 7.10 -6.62 6.39
N VAL A 156 7.18 -7.85 6.92
CA VAL A 156 7.28 -9.06 6.10
C VAL A 156 6.07 -9.20 5.17
N LEU A 157 4.85 -9.02 5.69
CA LEU A 157 3.64 -9.08 4.87
C LEU A 157 3.63 -8.01 3.77
N ASN A 158 4.03 -6.77 4.08
CA ASN A 158 4.06 -5.69 3.11
C ASN A 158 5.07 -5.96 1.97
N ILE A 159 6.25 -6.51 2.31
CA ILE A 159 7.26 -6.90 1.31
C ILE A 159 6.72 -8.03 0.42
N LEU A 160 6.12 -9.07 1.01
CA LEU A 160 5.54 -10.18 0.25
C LEU A 160 4.41 -9.71 -0.66
N TYR A 161 3.51 -8.88 -0.13
CA TYR A 161 2.41 -8.30 -0.89
C TYR A 161 2.94 -7.49 -2.08
N GLY A 162 3.87 -6.56 -1.86
CA GLY A 162 4.50 -5.78 -2.92
C GLY A 162 5.23 -6.66 -3.94
N GLY A 163 5.96 -7.67 -3.48
CA GLY A 163 6.66 -8.64 -4.32
C GLY A 163 5.72 -9.43 -5.23
N ILE A 164 4.55 -9.85 -4.74
CA ILE A 164 3.52 -10.49 -5.54
C ILE A 164 3.07 -9.56 -6.66
N TRP A 165 2.75 -8.30 -6.36
CA TRP A 165 2.33 -7.35 -7.40
C TRP A 165 3.41 -7.05 -8.43
N VAL A 166 4.65 -6.85 -7.98
CA VAL A 166 5.81 -6.69 -8.89
C VAL A 166 5.94 -7.92 -9.80
N TYR A 167 5.82 -9.13 -9.25
CA TYR A 167 5.84 -10.35 -10.05
C TYR A 167 4.71 -10.38 -11.08
N LEU A 168 3.47 -10.07 -10.71
CA LEU A 168 2.33 -10.02 -11.63
C LEU A 168 2.56 -9.00 -12.76
N TYR A 169 3.03 -7.78 -12.45
CA TYR A 169 3.33 -6.77 -13.46
C TYR A 169 4.49 -7.17 -14.37
N SER A 170 5.52 -7.84 -13.82
CA SER A 170 6.70 -8.28 -14.58
C SER A 170 6.35 -9.19 -15.77
N ARG A 171 5.25 -9.97 -15.66
CA ARG A 171 4.77 -10.86 -16.73
C ARG A 171 4.33 -10.13 -17.99
N ASN A 172 4.10 -8.82 -17.89
CA ASN A 172 3.63 -7.98 -18.98
C ASN A 172 4.73 -7.05 -19.54
N LEU A 173 5.98 -7.17 -19.06
CA LEU A 173 7.10 -6.28 -19.47
C LEU A 173 7.46 -6.38 -20.94
N LYS A 174 7.16 -7.51 -21.60
CA LYS A 174 7.38 -7.67 -23.04
C LYS A 174 6.49 -6.74 -23.87
N TRP A 175 5.28 -6.47 -23.38
CA TRP A 175 4.32 -5.58 -24.05
C TRP A 175 4.59 -4.11 -23.74
N MET A 176 5.02 -3.82 -22.51
CA MET A 176 5.44 -2.46 -22.15
C MET A 176 6.70 -2.09 -22.95
N LYS A 177 6.80 -0.86 -23.43
CA LYS A 177 7.94 -0.31 -24.17
C LYS A 177 8.76 0.62 -23.29
#